data_AF-A0A923VCH9-F1
#
_entry.id   AF-A0A923VCH9-F1
#
_cell.length_a   1.000
_cell.length_b   1.000
_cell.length_c   1.000
_cell.angle_alpha   90.00
_cell.angle_beta   90.00
_cell.angle_gamma   90.00
#
_symmetry.space_group_name_H-M   'P 1'
#
loop_
_entity.id
_entity.type
_entity.pdbx_description
1 polymer ?
#
loop_
_entity_poly.entity_id
_entity_poly.type
_entity_poly.pdbx_seq_one_letter_code
_entity_poly.pdbx_strand_id
1 'polypeptide(L)' 'DGDYVMRTAPCPFLGEDNYCGIYEVRPSDCARFPYTDEDVILKRQPLTLTNSSFCPIVYYVLEKLMAGGK' A
#
# COMPACT_ATOMS: atom_id res chain seq x y z
N ASP A 1 9.83 -13.98 -15.86
CA ASP A 1 10.55 -12.71 -15.65
C ASP A 1 10.60 -12.40 -14.16
N GLY A 2 11.63 -11.70 -13.69
CA GLY A 2 11.88 -11.50 -12.25
C GLY A 2 11.39 -10.14 -11.73
N ASP A 3 11.20 -10.05 -10.41
CA ASP A 3 10.73 -8.84 -9.75
C ASP A 3 11.79 -7.72 -9.77
N TYR A 4 11.42 -6.56 -10.34
CA TYR A 4 12.26 -5.37 -10.36
C TYR A 4 12.07 -4.55 -9.08
N VAL A 5 12.89 -4.82 -8.07
CA VAL A 5 12.90 -4.06 -6.82
C VAL A 5 13.80 -2.82 -6.89
N MET A 6 13.30 -1.73 -6.34
CA MET A 6 14.03 -0.49 -6.12
C MET A 6 15.22 -0.70 -5.16
N ARG A 7 16.36 -0.05 -5.42
CA ARG A 7 17.59 -0.14 -4.62
C ARG A 7 17.85 1.02 -3.63
N THR A 8 16.95 2.01 -3.58
CA THR A 8 17.00 3.35 -2.93
C THR A 8 17.37 3.49 -1.43
N ALA A 9 16.79 4.39 -0.63
CA ALA A 9 15.52 5.15 -0.75
C ALA A 9 15.71 6.68 -0.52
N PRO A 10 14.73 7.57 -0.79
CA PRO A 10 13.34 7.36 -1.26
C PRO A 10 13.26 6.84 -2.70
N CYS A 11 12.05 6.57 -3.19
CA CYS A 11 11.83 6.08 -4.55
C CYS A 11 12.36 7.08 -5.60
N PRO A 12 13.17 6.66 -6.58
CA PRO A 12 13.73 7.58 -7.59
C PRO A 12 12.66 8.19 -8.52
N PHE A 13 11.43 7.68 -8.48
CA PHE A 13 10.28 8.21 -9.20
C PHE A 13 9.33 9.04 -8.33
N LEU A 14 9.66 9.31 -7.06
CA LEU A 14 8.86 10.15 -6.17
C LEU A 14 9.29 11.61 -6.33
N GLY A 15 8.35 12.47 -6.73
CA GLY A 15 8.54 13.91 -6.82
C GLY A 15 8.50 14.62 -5.45
N GLU A 16 8.91 15.88 -5.42
CA GLU A 16 8.89 16.74 -4.21
C GLU A 16 7.47 17.00 -3.69
N ASP A 17 6.46 16.87 -4.55
CA ASP A 17 5.03 16.94 -4.27
C ASP A 17 4.44 15.62 -3.74
N ASN A 18 5.26 14.58 -3.59
CA ASN A 18 4.89 13.19 -3.30
C ASN A 18 4.10 12.46 -4.41
N TYR A 19 4.08 12.98 -5.64
CA TYR A 19 3.50 12.27 -6.78
C TYR A 19 4.52 11.32 -7.44
N CYS A 20 4.02 10.27 -8.08
CA CYS A 20 4.86 9.34 -8.83
C CYS A 20 5.06 9.83 -10.26
N GLY A 21 6.30 10.15 -10.65
CA GLY A 21 6.66 10.63 -12.00
C GLY A 21 6.45 9.60 -13.11
N ILE A 22 6.15 8.33 -12.78
CA ILE A 22 5.79 7.26 -13.73
C ILE A 22 4.39 6.69 -13.47
N TYR A 23 3.46 7.51 -12.96
CA TYR A 23 2.13 7.10 -12.47
C TYR A 23 1.40 6.06 -13.35
N GLU A 24 1.37 6.27 -14.67
CA GLU A 24 0.69 5.41 -15.65
C GLU A 24 1.33 4.01 -15.83
N VAL A 25 2.63 3.88 -15.52
CA VAL A 25 3.42 2.64 -15.71
C VAL A 25 4.12 2.19 -14.43
N ARG A 26 3.61 2.64 -13.28
CA ARG A 26 4.13 2.30 -11.94
C ARG A 26 4.04 0.78 -11.68
N PRO A 27 4.93 0.21 -10.85
CA PRO A 27 4.86 -1.20 -10.47
C PRO A 27 3.52 -1.60 -9.85
N SER A 28 3.15 -2.89 -9.96
CA SER A 28 1.89 -3.44 -9.43
C SER A 28 1.66 -3.08 -7.96
N ASP A 29 2.69 -3.18 -7.15
CA ASP A 29 2.63 -2.93 -5.71
C ASP A 29 2.40 -1.46 -5.39
N CYS A 30 2.95 -0.55 -6.22
CA CYS A 30 2.69 0.89 -6.13
C CYS A 30 1.30 1.26 -6.64
N ALA A 31 0.74 0.51 -7.59
CA ALA A 31 -0.61 0.72 -8.10
C ALA A 31 -1.71 0.22 -7.16
N ARG A 32 -1.38 -0.80 -6.35
CA ARG A 32 -2.31 -1.52 -5.46
C ARG A 32 -2.22 -1.08 -4.00
N PHE A 33 -1.11 -0.48 -3.57
CA PHE A 33 -1.00 0.11 -2.24
C PHE A 33 -2.14 1.15 -2.02
N PRO A 34 -2.90 1.07 -0.90
CA PRO A 34 -2.57 0.36 0.34
C PRO A 34 -3.23 -1.03 0.51
N TYR A 35 -3.73 -1.63 -0.56
CA TYR A 35 -4.34 -2.97 -0.61
C TYR A 35 -5.64 -3.14 0.20
N THR A 36 -6.36 -2.04 0.45
CA THR A 36 -7.57 -2.02 1.29
C THR A 36 -8.84 -2.50 0.58
N ASP A 37 -8.82 -2.58 -0.74
CA ASP A 37 -9.90 -2.98 -1.65
C ASP A 37 -9.69 -4.38 -2.24
N GLU A 38 -8.71 -5.13 -1.72
CA GLU A 38 -8.28 -6.44 -2.24
C GLU A 38 -8.23 -7.53 -1.16
N ASP A 39 -8.13 -8.79 -1.59
CA ASP A 39 -8.01 -9.95 -0.70
C ASP A 39 -6.72 -9.98 0.15
N VAL A 40 -5.74 -9.14 -0.18
CA VAL A 40 -4.47 -8.96 0.54
C VAL A 40 -4.72 -8.58 2.01
N ILE A 41 -5.77 -7.80 2.29
CA ILE A 41 -6.17 -7.41 3.65
C ILE A 41 -6.48 -8.63 4.53
N LEU A 42 -6.98 -9.72 3.91
CA LEU A 42 -7.29 -10.99 4.57
C LEU A 42 -6.18 -12.03 4.44
N LYS A 43 -5.44 -12.06 3.32
CA LYS A 43 -4.38 -13.04 3.03
C LYS A 43 -3.03 -12.67 3.61
N ARG A 44 -2.80 -11.40 3.94
CA ARG A 44 -1.54 -10.86 4.49
C ARG A 44 -1.84 -9.92 5.66
N GLN A 45 -2.50 -10.43 6.70
CA GLN A 45 -2.80 -9.68 7.91
C GLN A 45 -1.56 -9.03 8.56
N PRO A 46 -0.37 -9.67 8.62
CA PRO A 46 0.83 -9.04 9.18
C PRO A 46 1.24 -7.77 8.40
N LEU A 47 1.24 -7.82 7.06
CA LEU A 47 1.52 -6.66 6.20
C LEU A 47 0.50 -5.54 6.43
N THR A 48 -0.78 -5.90 6.54
CA THR A 48 -1.87 -4.95 6.77
C THR A 48 -1.73 -4.25 8.13
N LEU A 49 -1.39 -5.01 9.17
CA LEU A 49 -1.14 -4.48 10.51
C LEU A 49 0.10 -3.57 10.53
N THR A 50 1.19 -3.94 9.85
CA THR A 50 2.35 -3.05 9.66
C THR A 50 1.95 -1.76 8.93
N ASN A 51 1.18 -1.85 7.83
CA ASN A 51 0.73 -0.69 7.07
C ASN A 51 -0.18 0.24 7.90
N SER A 52 -1.05 -0.30 8.76
CA SER A 52 -1.90 0.51 9.65
C SER A 52 -1.13 1.35 10.68
N SER A 53 0.14 1.03 10.96
CA SER A 53 0.97 1.81 11.90
C SER A 53 1.41 3.18 11.35
N PHE A 54 1.42 3.35 10.01
CA PHE A 54 1.88 4.58 9.36
C PHE A 54 0.91 5.13 8.31
N CYS A 55 -0.06 4.34 7.84
CA CYS A 55 -0.99 4.72 6.77
C CYS A 55 -2.42 4.92 7.34
N PRO A 56 -2.91 6.17 7.50
CA PRO A 56 -4.18 6.45 8.17
C PRO A 56 -5.41 5.78 7.52
N ILE A 57 -5.41 5.62 6.19
CA ILE A 57 -6.51 4.97 5.48
C ILE A 57 -6.59 3.46 5.78
N VAL A 58 -5.46 2.78 5.99
CA VAL A 58 -5.45 1.35 6.39
C VAL A 58 -6.00 1.18 7.79
N TYR A 59 -5.59 2.05 8.72
CA TYR A 59 -6.15 2.08 10.08
C TYR A 59 -7.67 2.29 10.05
N TYR A 60 -8.14 3.29 9.30
CA TYR A 60 -9.57 3.59 9.17
C TYR A 60 -10.37 2.40 8.61
N VAL A 61 -9.88 1.76 7.54
CA VAL A 61 -10.55 0.60 6.94
C VAL A 61 -10.60 -0.58 7.93
N LEU A 62 -9.50 -0.87 8.65
CA LEU A 62 -9.49 -1.90 9.68
C LEU A 62 -10.49 -1.62 10.82
N GLU A 63 -10.54 -0.39 11.34
CA GLU A 63 -11.53 -0.02 12.37
C GLU A 63 -12.97 -0.24 11.90
N LYS A 64 -13.30 0.12 10.65
CA LYS A 64 -14.64 -0.09 10.09
C LYS A 64 -14.97 -1.57 9.92
N LEU A 65 -14.02 -2.40 9.50
CA LEU A 65 -14.20 -3.84 9.41
C LEU A 65 -14.41 -4.48 10.79
N MET A 66 -13.67 -4.05 11.81
CA MET A 66 -13.84 -4.50 13.19
C MET A 66 -15.18 -4.07 13.79
N ALA A 67 -15.65 -2.85 13.51
CA ALA A 67 -16.92 -2.34 13.99
C ALA A 67 -18.15 -2.98 13.30
N GLY A 68 -18.01 -3.41 12.04
CA GLY A 68 -19.07 -4.04 11.25
C GLY A 68 -19.29 -5.53 11.52
N GLY A 69 -18.38 -6.20 12.24
CA GLY A 69 -18.48 -7.63 12.59
C GLY A 69 -19.42 -7.94 13.76
N LYS A 70 -20.65 -7.39 13.76
CA LYS A 70 -21.70 -7.64 14.76
C LYS A 70 -22.91 -8.32 14.15
#